data_AF-A0A947D1C5-F1
#
_entry.id   AF-A0A947D1C5-F1
#
_cell.length_a   1.000
_cell.length_b   1.000
_cell.length_c   1.000
_cell.angle_alpha   90.00
_cell.angle_beta   90.00
_cell.angle_gamma   90.00
#
_symmetry.space_group_name_H-M   'P 1'
#
loop_
_entity.id
_entity.type
_entity.pdbx_description
1 polymer ?
#
loop_
_entity_poly.entity_id
_entity_poly.type
_entity_poly.pdbx_seq_one_letter_code
_entity_poly.pdbx_strand_id
1 'polypeptide(L)'
;MPFVLRLIVAVLVAVVVGLGSAWLTVGEGWAFRSYKAGDWTAWPEGGSATPDPYSRAILARTAQIPLGGGEGIAFFASRDSDRAPLRGGCEYVLTGDTPLARLWTLSVVDAKGEVPRHRSGRTHFHSREVLRKPDGSLEITLSPLARPGNWMPIPDSGALTVVLRLYDSGAANPRTAGALIMPRIEWKGCR
;
A
#
# COMPACT_ATOMS: atom_id res chain seq x y z
N MET A 1 -15.20 4.84 51.25
CA MET A 1 -14.52 4.25 50.07
C MET A 1 -15.25 4.37 48.71
N PRO A 2 -16.37 5.10 48.50
CA PRO A 2 -17.00 5.20 47.17
C PRO A 2 -16.27 6.16 46.20
N PHE A 3 -15.56 7.16 46.73
CA PHE A 3 -14.78 8.11 45.93
C PHE A 3 -13.64 7.43 45.16
N VAL A 4 -12.87 6.56 45.84
CA VAL A 4 -11.77 5.81 45.23
C VAL A 4 -12.28 4.88 44.14
N LEU A 5 -13.41 4.19 44.37
CA LEU A 5 -14.03 3.33 43.36
C LEU A 5 -14.45 4.14 42.11
N ARG A 6 -15.11 5.30 42.30
CA ARG A 6 -15.52 6.18 41.20
C ARG A 6 -14.32 6.72 40.41
N LEU A 7 -13.23 7.07 41.10
CA LEU A 7 -11.99 7.52 40.47
C LEU A 7 -11.38 6.42 39.61
N ILE A 8 -11.29 5.19 40.14
CA ILE A 8 -10.77 4.04 39.39
C ILE A 8 -11.62 3.78 38.13
N VAL A 9 -12.95 3.80 38.26
CA VAL A 9 -13.86 3.63 37.11
C VAL A 9 -13.66 4.74 36.08
N ALA A 10 -13.56 6.00 36.51
CA ALA A 10 -13.33 7.12 35.61
C ALA A 10 -12.00 7.00 34.84
N VAL A 11 -10.92 6.61 35.53
CA VAL A 11 -9.61 6.36 34.90
C VAL A 11 -9.68 5.20 33.92
N LEU A 12 -10.32 4.08 34.29
CA LEU A 12 -10.49 2.94 33.39
C LEU A 12 -11.26 3.31 32.13
N VAL A 13 -12.36 4.05 32.25
CA VAL A 13 -13.13 4.52 31.11
C VAL A 13 -12.28 5.45 30.24
N ALA A 14 -11.55 6.40 30.82
CA ALA A 14 -10.67 7.30 30.08
C ALA A 14 -9.58 6.55 29.30
N VAL A 15 -8.97 5.53 29.92
CA VAL A 15 -7.94 4.68 29.28
C VAL A 15 -8.55 3.86 28.15
N VAL A 16 -9.69 3.20 28.38
CA VAL A 16 -10.35 2.37 27.36
C VAL A 16 -10.79 3.22 26.17
N VAL A 17 -11.39 4.38 26.40
CA VAL A 17 -11.82 5.29 25.33
C VAL A 17 -10.62 5.90 24.61
N GLY A 18 -9.60 6.34 25.35
CA GLY A 18 -8.38 6.92 24.77
C GLY A 18 -7.60 5.93 23.91
N LEU A 19 -7.34 4.73 24.42
CA LEU A 19 -6.64 3.67 23.67
C LEU A 19 -7.51 3.11 22.55
N GLY A 20 -8.81 2.93 22.78
CA GLY A 20 -9.75 2.44 21.77
C GLY A 20 -9.85 3.37 20.56
N SER A 21 -9.98 4.68 20.80
CA SER A 21 -10.02 5.67 19.72
C SER A 21 -8.69 5.75 18.96
N ALA A 22 -7.56 5.74 19.66
CA ALA A 22 -6.24 5.69 19.01
C ALA A 22 -6.07 4.40 18.17
N TRP A 23 -6.52 3.26 18.66
CA TRP A 23 -6.42 1.99 17.95
C TRP A 23 -7.28 1.97 16.67
N LEU A 24 -8.51 2.50 16.74
CA LEU A 24 -9.40 2.61 15.58
C LEU A 24 -8.84 3.53 14.50
N THR A 25 -8.38 4.73 14.90
CA THR A 25 -7.84 5.73 13.95
C THR A 25 -6.61 5.22 13.19
N VAL A 26 -5.72 4.50 13.86
CA VAL A 26 -4.50 3.95 13.23
C VAL A 26 -4.77 2.61 12.53
N GLY A 27 -5.76 1.83 13.00
CA GLY A 27 -6.01 0.47 12.54
C GLY A 27 -6.92 0.34 11.32
N GLU A 28 -7.97 1.16 11.21
CA GLU A 28 -8.99 1.01 10.15
C GLU A 28 -8.69 1.79 8.87
N GLY A 29 -7.50 2.40 8.76
CA GLY A 29 -7.19 3.25 7.61
C GLY A 29 -8.18 4.41 7.50
N TRP A 30 -8.59 4.99 8.64
CA TRP A 30 -9.20 6.32 8.66
C TRP A 30 -8.11 7.27 8.21
N ALA A 31 -8.09 7.48 6.90
CA ALA A 31 -6.89 7.85 6.21
C ALA A 31 -6.71 9.38 6.27
N PHE A 32 -6.33 9.87 7.46
CA PHE A 32 -6.02 11.26 7.70
C PHE A 32 -4.90 11.69 6.76
N ARG A 33 -5.18 12.71 5.92
CA ARG A 33 -4.27 13.25 4.91
C ARG A 33 -3.68 12.21 3.95
N SER A 34 -4.33 11.05 3.80
CA SER A 34 -3.97 10.11 2.74
C SER A 34 -4.53 10.59 1.40
N TYR A 35 -3.86 10.17 0.34
CA TYR A 35 -4.29 10.34 -1.03
C TYR A 35 -4.76 8.98 -1.59
N LYS A 36 -5.99 8.91 -2.11
CA LYS A 36 -6.53 7.71 -2.76
C LYS A 36 -6.65 7.90 -4.27
N ALA A 37 -6.19 6.90 -5.02
CA ALA A 37 -6.20 6.87 -6.48
C ALA A 37 -6.61 5.47 -6.96
N GLY A 38 -7.91 5.26 -7.17
CA GLY A 38 -8.46 3.92 -7.43
C GLY A 38 -8.16 2.97 -6.28
N ASP A 39 -7.47 1.87 -6.58
CA ASP A 39 -7.13 0.79 -5.63
C ASP A 39 -5.96 1.17 -4.69
N TRP A 40 -5.33 2.32 -4.95
CA TRP A 40 -4.08 2.72 -4.32
C TRP A 40 -4.28 3.82 -3.28
N THR A 41 -3.48 3.77 -2.23
CA THR A 41 -3.39 4.81 -1.21
C THR A 41 -1.95 5.28 -1.05
N ALA A 42 -1.72 6.57 -0.89
CA ALA A 42 -0.40 7.16 -0.63
C ALA A 42 -0.47 8.16 0.53
N TRP A 43 0.68 8.43 1.15
CA TRP A 43 0.84 9.45 2.19
C TRP A 43 1.94 10.43 1.78
N PRO A 44 1.63 11.46 0.99
CA PRO A 44 2.63 12.38 0.44
C PRO A 44 3.51 13.03 1.52
N GLU A 45 2.90 13.42 2.64
CA GLU A 45 3.60 14.07 3.77
C GLU A 45 4.30 13.07 4.70
N GLY A 46 4.09 11.76 4.51
CA GLY A 46 4.59 10.71 5.39
C GLY A 46 6.11 10.58 5.40
N GLY A 47 6.78 10.96 4.30
CA GLY A 47 8.24 11.00 4.20
C GLY A 47 8.85 12.40 4.34
N SER A 48 8.07 13.38 4.80
CA SER A 48 8.60 14.72 5.10
C SER A 48 9.48 14.71 6.37
N ALA A 49 10.23 15.78 6.61
CA ALA A 49 11.01 15.94 7.85
C ALA A 49 10.12 16.10 9.10
N THR A 50 8.86 16.51 8.92
CA THR A 50 7.88 16.72 9.98
C THR A 50 6.57 16.04 9.60
N PRO A 51 6.53 14.70 9.51
CA PRO A 51 5.34 13.98 9.11
C PRO A 51 4.26 14.16 10.17
N ASP A 52 3.01 14.26 9.74
CA ASP A 52 1.91 14.40 10.69
C ASP A 52 1.83 13.15 11.60
N PRO A 53 1.37 13.29 12.86
CA PRO A 53 1.39 12.20 13.83
C PRO A 53 0.61 10.96 13.38
N TYR A 54 -0.46 11.13 12.59
CA TYR A 54 -1.29 10.01 12.13
C TYR A 54 -0.62 9.25 10.99
N SER A 55 -0.10 9.95 9.98
CA SER A 55 0.69 9.31 8.91
C SER A 55 1.87 8.54 9.50
N ARG A 56 2.60 9.14 10.45
CA ARG A 56 3.72 8.46 11.13
C ARG A 56 3.27 7.20 11.87
N ALA A 57 2.16 7.26 12.61
CA ALA A 57 1.63 6.11 13.33
C ALA A 57 1.13 4.99 12.41
N ILE A 58 0.43 5.35 11.32
CA ILE A 58 -0.08 4.40 10.33
C ILE A 58 1.09 3.70 9.64
N LEU A 59 2.04 4.45 9.08
CA LEU A 59 3.19 3.89 8.37
C LEU A 59 4.02 2.96 9.27
N ALA A 60 4.22 3.35 10.53
CA ALA A 60 4.90 2.52 11.53
C ALA A 60 4.13 1.21 11.83
N ARG A 61 2.79 1.27 11.94
CA ARG A 61 1.95 0.08 12.18
C ARG A 61 1.89 -0.85 10.97
N THR A 62 1.82 -0.31 9.76
CA THR A 62 1.67 -1.07 8.52
C THR A 62 3.01 -1.51 7.92
N ALA A 63 4.14 -1.15 8.56
CA ALA A 63 5.49 -1.36 8.02
C ALA A 63 5.67 -0.80 6.60
N GLN A 64 4.99 0.31 6.30
CA GLN A 64 5.07 0.96 5.00
C GLN A 64 6.17 2.02 5.04
N ILE A 65 7.08 1.96 4.08
CA ILE A 65 8.22 2.88 3.99
C ILE A 65 7.95 3.91 2.89
N PRO A 66 7.68 5.18 3.24
CA PRO A 66 7.47 6.23 2.26
C PRO A 66 8.79 6.64 1.59
N LEU A 67 8.69 7.39 0.49
CA LEU A 67 9.83 8.10 -0.10
C LEU A 67 9.98 9.48 0.56
N GLY A 68 11.21 9.98 0.64
CA GLY A 68 11.51 11.30 1.17
C GLY A 68 10.94 12.42 0.29
N GLY A 69 10.74 13.60 0.91
CA GLY A 69 10.32 14.80 0.18
C GLY A 69 11.29 15.13 -0.96
N GLY A 70 10.78 15.18 -2.19
CA GLY A 70 11.56 15.44 -3.42
C GLY A 70 12.15 14.18 -4.09
N GLU A 71 12.11 13.01 -3.45
CA GLU A 71 12.55 11.75 -4.08
C GLU A 71 11.45 11.14 -4.96
N GLY A 72 10.19 11.26 -4.53
CA GLY A 72 9.05 10.67 -5.22
C GLY A 72 7.85 10.44 -4.31
N ILE A 73 6.99 9.51 -4.71
CA ILE A 73 5.81 9.09 -3.94
C ILE A 73 5.62 7.56 -4.02
N ALA A 74 5.18 6.95 -2.92
CA ALA A 74 4.85 5.54 -2.84
C ALA A 74 3.34 5.34 -2.70
N PHE A 75 2.79 4.48 -3.55
CA PHE A 75 1.41 4.05 -3.56
C PHE A 75 1.32 2.61 -3.08
N PHE A 76 0.35 2.33 -2.22
CA PHE A 76 0.13 1.04 -1.57
C PHE A 76 -1.28 0.56 -1.90
N ALA A 77 -1.39 -0.67 -2.40
CA ALA A 77 -2.67 -1.34 -2.62
C ALA A 77 -2.70 -2.63 -1.80
N SER A 78 -3.64 -2.70 -0.85
CA SER A 78 -3.92 -3.89 -0.03
C SER A 78 -5.27 -4.52 -0.37
N ARG A 79 -5.96 -3.97 -1.37
CA ARG A 79 -7.25 -4.44 -1.87
C ARG A 79 -7.25 -4.45 -3.39
N ASP A 80 -8.06 -5.31 -3.98
CA ASP A 80 -8.35 -5.30 -5.42
C ASP A 80 -9.42 -4.25 -5.77
N SER A 81 -9.75 -4.15 -7.05
CA SER A 81 -10.77 -3.22 -7.57
C SER A 81 -12.19 -3.49 -7.06
N ASP A 82 -12.49 -4.71 -6.61
CA ASP A 82 -13.76 -5.06 -5.95
C ASP A 82 -13.72 -4.78 -4.43
N ARG A 83 -12.63 -4.16 -3.97
CA ARG A 83 -12.34 -3.80 -2.57
C ARG A 83 -12.14 -5.00 -1.65
N ALA A 84 -11.96 -6.21 -2.19
CA ALA A 84 -11.60 -7.37 -1.40
C ALA A 84 -10.10 -7.29 -0.99
N PRO A 85 -9.73 -7.71 0.22
CA PRO A 85 -8.32 -7.70 0.64
C PRO A 85 -7.46 -8.61 -0.23
N LEU A 86 -6.28 -8.12 -0.62
CA LEU A 86 -5.30 -8.93 -1.34
C LEU A 86 -4.72 -9.99 -0.41
N ARG A 87 -4.74 -11.23 -0.91
CA ARG A 87 -4.27 -12.42 -0.21
C ARG A 87 -3.32 -13.21 -1.10
N GLY A 88 -2.27 -13.74 -0.49
CA GLY A 88 -1.44 -14.79 -1.08
C GLY A 88 -2.26 -16.05 -1.33
N GLY A 89 -1.78 -16.90 -2.24
CA GLY A 89 -2.52 -18.08 -2.70
C GLY A 89 -3.61 -17.79 -3.74
N CYS A 90 -3.85 -16.52 -4.05
CA CYS A 90 -4.74 -16.08 -5.12
C CYS A 90 -3.95 -15.54 -6.32
N GLU A 91 -4.64 -15.30 -7.42
CA GLU A 91 -4.09 -14.72 -8.64
C GLU A 91 -4.79 -13.40 -8.95
N TYR A 92 -3.98 -12.39 -9.27
CA TYR A 92 -4.46 -11.06 -9.65
C TYR A 92 -3.74 -10.61 -10.91
N VAL A 93 -4.38 -9.74 -11.67
CA VAL A 93 -3.76 -9.08 -12.81
C VAL A 93 -3.82 -7.58 -12.59
N LEU A 94 -2.65 -6.96 -12.58
CA LEU A 94 -2.48 -5.53 -12.57
C LEU A 94 -2.48 -5.03 -14.01
N THR A 95 -3.46 -4.21 -14.39
CA THR A 95 -3.60 -3.71 -15.76
C THR A 95 -3.78 -2.20 -15.84
N GLY A 96 -3.41 -1.60 -16.97
CA GLY A 96 -3.65 -0.20 -17.28
C GLY A 96 -2.36 0.60 -17.41
N ASP A 97 -2.45 1.90 -17.22
CA ASP A 97 -1.30 2.79 -17.34
C ASP A 97 -0.69 3.12 -15.98
N THR A 98 0.62 3.32 -15.99
CA THR A 98 1.36 3.83 -14.84
C THR A 98 1.46 5.35 -14.93
N PRO A 99 1.31 6.09 -13.82
CA PRO A 99 1.51 7.52 -13.82
C PRO A 99 2.87 7.93 -14.40
N LEU A 100 2.92 9.13 -14.99
CA LEU A 100 4.15 9.71 -15.50
C LEU A 100 5.18 9.89 -14.38
N ALA A 101 6.33 9.24 -14.55
CA ALA A 101 7.48 9.31 -13.65
C ALA A 101 8.74 9.00 -14.46
N ARG A 102 9.89 9.52 -14.03
CA ARG A 102 11.17 9.19 -14.68
C ARG A 102 11.52 7.71 -14.54
N LEU A 103 11.17 7.12 -13.40
CA LEU A 103 11.29 5.70 -13.11
C LEU A 103 10.15 5.32 -12.17
N TRP A 104 9.65 4.10 -12.29
CA TRP A 104 8.81 3.49 -11.27
C TRP A 104 9.29 2.10 -10.94
N THR A 105 9.01 1.65 -9.71
CA THR A 105 9.20 0.27 -9.28
C THR A 105 7.92 -0.30 -8.70
N LEU A 106 7.69 -1.59 -8.92
CA LEU A 106 6.56 -2.32 -8.37
C LEU A 106 7.07 -3.51 -7.57
N SER A 107 6.73 -3.59 -6.29
CA SER A 107 7.13 -4.68 -5.39
C SER A 107 5.92 -5.23 -4.64
N VAL A 108 6.03 -6.45 -4.12
CA VAL A 108 5.03 -7.03 -3.22
C VAL A 108 5.69 -7.21 -1.87
N VAL A 109 4.99 -6.80 -0.81
CA VAL A 109 5.38 -7.02 0.58
C VAL A 109 4.32 -7.83 1.31
N ASP A 110 4.73 -8.62 2.29
CA ASP A 110 3.81 -9.36 3.15
C ASP A 110 3.22 -8.47 4.27
N ALA A 111 2.43 -9.08 5.16
CA ALA A 111 1.85 -8.40 6.32
C ALA A 111 2.87 -7.82 7.31
N LYS A 112 4.14 -8.24 7.26
CA LYS A 112 5.24 -7.72 8.08
C LYS A 112 6.00 -6.59 7.37
N GLY A 113 5.64 -6.27 6.13
CA GLY A 113 6.36 -5.31 5.29
C GLY A 113 7.64 -5.88 4.67
N GLU A 114 7.84 -7.19 4.75
CA GLU A 114 9.02 -7.85 4.17
C GLU A 114 8.74 -8.23 2.71
N VAL A 115 9.79 -8.16 1.87
CA VAL A 115 9.70 -8.66 0.49
C VAL A 115 9.78 -10.19 0.52
N PRO A 116 8.72 -10.92 0.10
CA PRO A 116 8.69 -12.37 0.18
C PRO A 116 9.82 -12.97 -0.65
N ARG A 117 10.57 -13.90 -0.06
CA ARG A 117 11.60 -14.64 -0.79
C ARG A 117 10.93 -15.67 -1.70
N HIS A 118 11.19 -15.57 -2.99
CA HIS A 118 10.73 -16.55 -3.97
C HIS A 118 11.92 -17.22 -4.66
N ARG A 119 11.77 -18.49 -5.09
CA ARG A 119 12.83 -19.25 -5.77
C ARG A 119 13.35 -18.60 -7.06
N SER A 120 12.53 -17.77 -7.70
CA SER A 120 12.91 -16.99 -8.88
C SER A 120 13.86 -15.82 -8.57
N GLY A 121 14.05 -15.45 -7.29
CA GLY A 121 14.87 -14.32 -6.87
C GLY A 121 14.29 -12.93 -7.20
N ARG A 122 13.14 -12.86 -7.89
CA ARG A 122 12.51 -11.60 -8.29
C ARG A 122 11.84 -10.92 -7.09
N THR A 123 12.23 -9.69 -6.82
CA THR A 123 11.75 -8.90 -5.67
C THR A 123 10.93 -7.68 -6.09
N HIS A 124 11.10 -7.23 -7.32
CA HIS A 124 10.41 -6.07 -7.88
C HIS A 124 10.40 -6.12 -9.40
N PHE A 125 9.59 -5.24 -9.99
CA PHE A 125 9.70 -4.77 -11.36
C PHE A 125 10.18 -3.31 -11.37
N HIS A 126 10.89 -2.89 -12.41
CA HIS A 126 11.10 -1.48 -12.75
C HIS A 126 10.59 -1.13 -14.15
N SER A 127 10.33 0.15 -14.40
CA SER A 127 9.65 0.62 -15.62
C SER A 127 10.35 0.30 -16.95
N ARG A 128 11.64 -0.05 -16.91
CA ARG A 128 12.48 -0.32 -18.09
C ARG A 128 12.61 -1.79 -18.46
N GLU A 129 12.29 -2.71 -17.56
CA GLU A 129 12.34 -4.15 -17.84
C GLU A 129 10.97 -4.75 -18.18
N VAL A 130 9.90 -3.98 -17.94
CA VAL A 130 8.54 -4.49 -18.09
C VAL A 130 8.15 -4.57 -19.55
N LEU A 131 7.52 -5.68 -19.94
CA LEU A 131 6.99 -5.86 -21.28
C LEU A 131 5.64 -5.15 -21.39
N ARG A 132 5.51 -4.18 -22.28
CA ARG A 132 4.24 -3.48 -22.52
C ARG A 132 3.46 -4.15 -23.63
N LYS A 133 2.13 -4.02 -23.57
CA LYS A 133 1.25 -4.40 -24.68
C LYS A 133 1.48 -3.49 -25.89
N PRO A 134 1.02 -3.88 -27.09
CA PRO A 134 1.14 -3.05 -28.30
C PRO A 134 0.49 -1.67 -28.18
N ASP A 135 -0.54 -1.53 -27.34
CA ASP A 135 -1.21 -0.26 -27.03
C ASP A 135 -0.45 0.60 -25.99
N GLY A 136 0.69 0.12 -25.48
CA GLY A 136 1.51 0.78 -24.47
C GLY A 136 1.11 0.47 -23.03
N SER A 137 -0.03 -0.19 -22.81
CA SER A 137 -0.52 -0.50 -21.47
C SER A 137 0.34 -1.57 -20.77
N LEU A 138 0.30 -1.53 -19.44
CA LEU A 138 0.98 -2.49 -18.58
C LEU A 138 0.03 -3.64 -18.23
N GLU A 139 0.55 -4.87 -18.23
CA GLU A 139 -0.08 -6.02 -17.61
C GLU A 139 0.95 -6.79 -16.79
N ILE A 140 0.71 -6.96 -15.48
CA ILE A 140 1.55 -7.75 -14.58
C ILE A 140 0.65 -8.77 -13.88
N THR A 141 1.01 -10.05 -13.98
CA THR A 141 0.31 -11.11 -13.25
C THR A 141 0.96 -11.32 -11.90
N LEU A 142 0.19 -11.17 -10.83
CA LEU A 142 0.58 -11.46 -9.45
C LEU A 142 0.07 -12.87 -9.11
N SER A 143 0.98 -13.83 -8.95
CA SER A 143 0.59 -15.23 -8.68
C SER A 143 1.68 -15.96 -7.89
N PRO A 144 1.32 -16.89 -6.97
CA PRO A 144 2.30 -17.77 -6.33
C PRO A 144 2.93 -18.74 -7.33
N LEU A 145 2.23 -19.05 -8.43
CA LEU A 145 2.70 -19.93 -9.47
C LEU A 145 3.30 -19.14 -10.62
N ALA A 146 4.31 -19.72 -11.28
CA ALA A 146 4.92 -19.12 -12.46
C ALA A 146 3.87 -18.90 -13.57
N ARG A 147 3.91 -17.69 -14.15
CA ARG A 147 3.06 -17.27 -15.25
C ARG A 147 3.92 -16.70 -16.39
N PRO A 148 3.45 -16.80 -17.65
CA PRO A 148 4.15 -16.18 -18.78
C PRO A 148 4.10 -14.65 -18.70
N GLY A 149 5.04 -13.98 -19.36
CA GLY A 149 5.09 -12.52 -19.44
C GLY A 149 5.60 -11.86 -18.15
N ASN A 150 5.02 -10.71 -17.79
CA ASN A 150 5.39 -9.99 -16.57
C ASN A 150 4.77 -10.68 -15.34
N TRP A 151 5.41 -11.74 -14.88
CA TRP A 151 4.98 -12.42 -13.67
C TRP A 151 5.74 -11.90 -12.44
N MET A 152 4.97 -11.48 -11.44
CA MET A 152 5.46 -11.11 -10.11
C MET A 152 5.09 -12.21 -9.12
N PRO A 153 6.08 -12.86 -8.46
CA PRO A 153 5.80 -13.85 -7.44
C PRO A 153 5.16 -13.18 -6.21
N ILE A 154 4.16 -13.86 -5.64
CA ILE A 154 3.55 -13.48 -4.36
C ILE A 154 3.55 -14.67 -3.39
N PRO A 155 3.30 -14.46 -2.09
CA PRO A 155 3.22 -15.56 -1.12
C PRO A 155 2.11 -16.56 -1.44
N ASP A 156 2.30 -17.82 -1.03
CA ASP A 156 1.28 -18.88 -1.12
C ASP A 156 0.08 -18.66 -0.18
N SER A 157 0.21 -17.79 0.83
CA SER A 157 -0.85 -17.46 1.78
C SER A 157 -0.56 -16.15 2.51
N GLY A 158 -1.52 -15.68 3.32
CA GLY A 158 -1.37 -14.47 4.14
C GLY A 158 -1.78 -13.19 3.41
N ALA A 159 -1.80 -12.07 4.13
CA ALA A 159 -2.08 -10.77 3.53
C ALA A 159 -0.83 -10.24 2.81
N LEU A 160 -1.06 -9.51 1.72
CA LEU A 160 0.01 -8.85 0.96
C LEU A 160 -0.39 -7.42 0.60
N THR A 161 0.60 -6.59 0.33
CA THR A 161 0.43 -5.24 -0.20
C THR A 161 1.29 -5.09 -1.44
N VAL A 162 0.69 -4.59 -2.52
CA VAL A 162 1.41 -4.19 -3.73
C VAL A 162 1.87 -2.74 -3.53
N VAL A 163 3.13 -2.46 -3.81
CA VAL A 163 3.73 -1.15 -3.62
C VAL A 163 4.27 -0.64 -4.95
N LEU A 164 3.71 0.46 -5.44
CA LEU A 164 4.16 1.17 -6.63
C LEU A 164 4.88 2.45 -6.20
N ARG A 165 6.18 2.55 -6.46
CA ARG A 165 6.97 3.75 -6.18
C ARG A 165 7.22 4.52 -7.46
N LEU A 166 6.96 5.82 -7.44
CA LEU A 166 7.19 6.73 -8.55
C LEU A 166 8.32 7.68 -8.15
N TYR A 167 9.42 7.66 -8.90
CA TYR A 167 10.58 8.52 -8.67
C TYR A 167 10.55 9.69 -9.62
N ASP A 168 10.85 10.88 -9.11
CA ASP A 168 10.86 12.13 -9.89
C ASP A 168 9.56 12.27 -10.71
N SER A 169 8.44 12.39 -9.98
CA SER A 169 7.09 12.43 -10.53
C SER A 169 6.30 13.60 -9.95
N GLY A 170 5.55 14.29 -10.82
CA GLY A 170 4.55 15.28 -10.40
C GLY A 170 3.43 14.70 -9.54
N ALA A 171 3.32 13.37 -9.45
CA ALA A 171 2.38 12.68 -8.56
C ALA A 171 2.63 12.96 -7.07
N ALA A 172 3.84 13.38 -6.69
CA ALA A 172 4.15 13.78 -5.33
C ALA A 172 3.44 15.09 -4.91
N ASN A 173 2.95 15.88 -5.86
CA ASN A 173 2.22 17.11 -5.56
C ASN A 173 0.72 16.81 -5.36
N PRO A 174 0.15 17.13 -4.18
CA PRO A 174 -1.27 16.87 -3.88
C PRO A 174 -2.26 17.51 -4.87
N ARG A 175 -1.88 18.62 -5.53
CA ARG A 175 -2.75 19.33 -6.48
C ARG A 175 -2.92 18.60 -7.81
N THR A 176 -1.90 17.87 -8.25
CA THR A 176 -1.92 17.03 -9.46
C THR A 176 -2.33 15.60 -9.15
N ALA A 177 -2.38 15.24 -7.87
CA ALA A 177 -2.60 13.88 -7.43
C ALA A 177 -3.95 13.33 -7.93
N GLY A 178 -5.07 14.02 -7.68
CA GLY A 178 -6.43 13.52 -7.94
C GLY A 178 -6.79 13.16 -9.39
N ALA A 179 -5.95 13.48 -10.37
CA ALA A 179 -6.12 13.14 -11.78
C ALA A 179 -5.18 12.01 -12.25
N LEU A 180 -4.48 11.32 -11.33
CA LEU A 180 -3.58 10.24 -11.69
C LEU A 180 -4.32 9.06 -12.30
N ILE A 181 -3.91 8.67 -13.51
CA ILE A 181 -4.25 7.38 -14.09
C ILE A 181 -3.40 6.32 -13.39
N MET A 182 -4.06 5.45 -12.64
CA MET A 182 -3.41 4.34 -11.93
C MET A 182 -3.80 3.01 -12.55
N PRO A 183 -2.91 2.01 -12.49
CA PRO A 183 -3.29 0.66 -12.89
C PRO A 183 -4.30 0.08 -11.89
N ARG A 184 -5.18 -0.79 -12.36
CA ARG A 184 -6.16 -1.51 -11.54
C ARG A 184 -5.66 -2.90 -11.20
N ILE A 185 -6.05 -3.42 -10.05
CA ILE A 185 -5.72 -4.78 -9.61
C ILE A 185 -7.00 -5.61 -9.63
N GLU A 186 -7.11 -6.50 -10.61
CA GLU A 186 -8.28 -7.35 -10.79
C GLU A 186 -8.00 -8.75 -10.25
N TRP A 187 -8.94 -9.29 -9.45
CA TRP A 187 -8.89 -10.68 -9.01
C TRP A 187 -9.19 -11.64 -10.18
N LYS A 188 -8.47 -12.76 -10.23
CA LYS A 188 -8.70 -13.83 -11.23
C LYS A 188 -9.09 -15.17 -10.63
N GLY A 189 -8.72 -15.44 -9.37
CA GLY A 189 -8.98 -16.74 -8.76
C GLY A 189 -8.23 -16.93 -7.44
N CYS A 190 -8.70 -17.86 -6.62
CA CYS A 190 -7.91 -18.42 -5.52
C CYS A 190 -7.91 -19.95 -5.66
N ARG A 191 -6.88 -20.59 -5.13
CA ARG A 191 -6.83 -22.04 -5.03
C ARG A 191 -7.58 -22.54 -3.79
#